data_AF-A0A495J1T0-F1
#
_entry.id   AF-A0A495J1T0-F1
#
_cell.length_a   1.000
_cell.length_b   1.000
_cell.length_c   1.000
_cell.angle_alpha   90.00
_cell.angle_beta   90.00
_cell.angle_gamma   90.00
#
_symmetry.space_group_name_H-M   'P 1'
#
loop_
_entity.id
_entity.type
_entity.pdbx_description
1 polymer ?
#
loop_
_entity_poly.entity_id
_entity_poly.type
_entity_poly.pdbx_seq_one_letter_code
_entity_poly.pdbx_strand_id
1 'polypeptide(L)'
;MSKILKALLCVVILITSANIAYADKIAIKQFVVKDNPFGKNEIAVVAVDTAGVIQEAVSGDFLFSINGFQELLKFENGTAFYHHKLTKSSFIYLKHENDTGTHSTLFYVYKSDSKMIPIHISWMVLFGIPVILAVLAYVFKRFIIIAVALFAIFIYFNHSGGLGISTFFETVVDGIKHIFSPLSS
;
A
#
# COMPACT_ATOMS: atom_id res chain seq x y z
N MET A 1 -18.42 68.78 -12.19
CA MET A 1 -18.11 67.46 -12.78
C MET A 1 -19.22 67.06 -13.75
N SER A 2 -18.92 66.95 -15.05
CA SER A 2 -19.92 66.66 -16.10
C SER A 2 -20.64 65.32 -15.83
N LYS A 3 -21.95 65.25 -16.12
CA LYS A 3 -22.76 64.01 -15.99
C LYS A 3 -22.13 62.84 -16.76
N ILE A 4 -21.45 63.14 -17.86
CA ILE A 4 -20.73 62.18 -18.70
C ILE A 4 -19.53 61.58 -17.97
N LEU A 5 -18.80 62.39 -17.19
CA LEU A 5 -17.64 61.90 -16.43
C LEU A 5 -18.06 60.96 -15.29
N LYS A 6 -19.21 61.24 -14.65
CA LYS A 6 -19.79 60.34 -13.63
C LYS A 6 -20.25 59.01 -14.24
N ALA A 7 -20.88 59.06 -15.42
CA ALA A 7 -21.31 57.86 -16.13
C ALA A 7 -20.11 56.98 -16.52
N LEU A 8 -19.04 57.60 -17.02
CA LEU A 8 -17.83 56.88 -17.44
C LEU A 8 -17.10 56.26 -16.24
N LEU A 9 -17.05 56.96 -15.10
CA LEU A 9 -16.50 56.44 -13.85
C LEU A 9 -17.31 55.24 -13.33
N CYS A 10 -18.64 55.28 -13.37
CA CYS A 10 -19.49 54.16 -12.98
C CYS A 10 -19.25 52.92 -13.86
N VAL A 11 -19.09 53.10 -15.17
CA VAL A 11 -18.82 51.99 -16.10
C VAL A 11 -17.47 51.35 -15.81
N VAL A 12 -16.43 52.14 -15.54
CA VAL A 12 -15.10 51.62 -15.18
C VAL A 12 -15.16 50.82 -13.89
N ILE A 13 -15.87 51.32 -12.85
CA ILE A 13 -16.02 50.62 -11.58
C ILE A 13 -16.75 49.27 -11.77
N LEU A 14 -17.84 49.25 -12.55
CA LEU A 14 -18.61 48.05 -12.86
C LEU A 14 -17.76 46.98 -13.58
N ILE A 15 -16.93 47.39 -14.55
CA ILE A 15 -16.05 46.47 -15.28
C ILE A 15 -14.94 45.93 -14.35
N THR A 16 -14.40 46.74 -13.45
CA THR A 16 -13.36 46.29 -12.50
C THR A 16 -13.90 45.44 -11.34
N SER A 17 -15.21 45.48 -11.07
CA SER A 17 -15.85 44.68 -10.01
C SER A 17 -16.22 43.25 -10.45
N ALA A 18 -16.08 42.92 -11.73
CA ALA A 18 -16.30 41.58 -12.26
C ALA A 18 -15.15 40.63 -11.88
N ASN A 19 -14.94 40.41 -10.58
CA ASN A 19 -14.13 39.31 -10.10
C ASN A 19 -14.93 38.03 -10.35
N ILE A 20 -14.47 37.22 -11.30
CA ILE A 20 -14.98 35.87 -11.50
C ILE A 20 -14.57 35.06 -10.27
N ALA A 21 -15.51 34.89 -9.33
CA ALA A 21 -15.32 33.97 -8.23
C ALA A 21 -15.31 32.55 -8.79
N TYR A 22 -14.12 31.95 -8.90
CA TYR A 22 -14.00 30.51 -9.12
C TYR A 22 -14.45 29.83 -7.83
N ALA A 23 -15.58 29.14 -7.86
CA ALA A 23 -15.95 28.24 -6.79
C ALA A 23 -14.93 27.08 -6.80
N ASP A 24 -14.05 27.07 -5.81
CA ASP A 24 -13.11 25.97 -5.63
C ASP A 24 -13.94 24.74 -5.25
N LYS A 25 -14.01 23.75 -6.15
CA LYS A 25 -14.74 22.52 -5.87
C LYS A 25 -14.00 21.79 -4.76
N ILE A 26 -14.66 21.61 -3.63
CA ILE A 26 -14.16 20.78 -2.53
C ILE A 26 -13.97 19.37 -3.10
N ALA A 27 -12.71 18.94 -3.23
CA ALA A 27 -12.33 17.67 -3.82
C ALA A 27 -11.47 16.86 -2.85
N ILE A 28 -11.82 15.59 -2.68
CA ILE A 28 -11.07 14.67 -1.80
C ILE A 28 -9.83 14.15 -2.56
N LYS A 29 -8.68 14.77 -2.31
CA LYS A 29 -7.42 14.37 -2.96
C LYS A 29 -6.80 13.12 -2.34
N GLN A 30 -6.94 12.96 -1.03
CA GLN A 30 -6.46 11.79 -0.30
C GLN A 30 -7.44 11.42 0.79
N PHE A 31 -7.54 10.13 1.08
CA PHE A 31 -8.38 9.62 2.14
C PHE A 31 -7.74 8.39 2.78
N VAL A 32 -8.13 8.11 4.02
CA VAL A 32 -7.71 6.94 4.78
C VAL A 32 -8.92 6.26 5.42
N VAL A 33 -8.79 4.97 5.70
CA VAL A 33 -9.80 4.22 6.45
C VAL A 33 -9.39 4.16 7.92
N LYS A 34 -10.34 4.44 8.82
CA LYS A 34 -10.19 4.32 10.27
C LYS A 34 -11.32 3.50 10.88
N ASP A 35 -11.15 3.09 12.13
CA ASP A 35 -12.24 2.52 12.94
C ASP A 35 -13.39 3.53 13.08
N ASN A 36 -14.65 3.08 13.06
CA ASN A 36 -15.78 3.94 13.38
C ASN A 36 -15.99 3.95 14.91
N PRO A 37 -15.70 5.06 15.62
CA PRO A 37 -15.88 5.11 17.08
C PRO A 37 -17.35 5.09 17.51
N PHE A 38 -18.28 5.36 16.59
CA PHE A 38 -19.73 5.44 16.86
C PHE A 38 -20.50 4.18 16.44
N GLY A 39 -19.86 3.27 15.68
CA GLY A 39 -20.52 2.11 15.07
C GLY A 39 -19.73 0.83 15.28
N LYS A 40 -20.36 -0.22 15.82
CA LYS A 40 -19.70 -1.53 15.96
C LYS A 40 -19.54 -2.20 14.60
N ASN A 41 -18.32 -2.65 14.34
CA ASN A 41 -17.94 -3.33 13.11
C ASN A 41 -18.09 -2.49 11.83
N GLU A 42 -17.97 -1.18 11.97
CA GLU A 42 -18.07 -0.21 10.87
C GLU A 42 -16.73 0.50 10.72
N ILE A 43 -16.51 1.11 9.56
CA ILE A 43 -15.31 1.90 9.27
C ILE A 43 -15.69 3.34 8.95
N ALA A 44 -14.76 4.25 9.20
CA ALA A 44 -14.85 5.62 8.77
C ALA A 44 -13.87 5.86 7.61
N VAL A 45 -14.30 6.62 6.61
CA VAL A 45 -13.43 7.16 5.55
C VAL A 45 -13.14 8.61 5.91
N VAL A 46 -11.86 8.95 6.00
CA VAL A 46 -11.41 10.26 6.46
C VAL A 46 -10.61 10.92 5.35
N ALA A 47 -11.04 12.09 4.90
CA ALA A 47 -10.31 12.92 3.96
C ALA A 47 -9.09 13.53 4.66
N VAL A 48 -7.91 13.38 4.07
CA VAL A 48 -6.65 13.84 4.65
C VAL A 48 -5.80 14.58 3.61
N ASP A 49 -4.86 15.38 4.09
CA ASP A 49 -3.79 15.94 3.27
C ASP A 49 -2.57 15.00 3.16
N THR A 50 -1.53 15.47 2.48
CA THR A 50 -0.27 14.74 2.29
C THR A 50 0.50 14.46 3.59
N ALA A 51 0.22 15.21 4.65
CA ALA A 51 0.78 15.00 5.99
C ALA A 51 -0.11 14.08 6.85
N GLY A 52 -1.24 13.61 6.33
CA GLY A 52 -2.21 12.78 7.06
C GLY A 52 -3.12 13.57 8.00
N VAL A 53 -3.14 14.90 7.90
CA VAL A 53 -4.02 15.79 8.68
C VAL A 53 -5.41 15.80 8.06
N ILE A 54 -6.44 15.74 8.91
CA ILE A 54 -7.84 15.71 8.45
C ILE A 54 -8.19 17.02 7.74
N GLN A 55 -8.83 16.91 6.59
CA GLN A 55 -9.34 18.07 5.85
C GLN A 55 -10.77 18.40 6.30
N GLU A 56 -10.91 19.18 7.37
CA GLU A 56 -12.22 19.53 7.94
C GLU A 56 -13.12 20.32 6.97
N ALA A 57 -12.53 21.01 5.98
CA ALA A 57 -13.29 21.71 4.94
C ALA A 57 -14.06 20.77 4.01
N VAL A 58 -13.76 19.46 4.01
CA VAL A 58 -14.45 18.48 3.18
C VAL A 58 -15.80 18.12 3.80
N SER A 59 -16.88 18.63 3.23
CA SER A 59 -18.25 18.28 3.61
C SER A 59 -19.15 18.16 2.39
N GLY A 60 -20.08 17.21 2.40
CA GLY A 60 -20.97 16.91 1.28
C GLY A 60 -21.03 15.43 0.95
N ASP A 61 -21.77 15.09 -0.11
CA ASP A 61 -21.93 13.72 -0.56
C ASP A 61 -20.93 13.41 -1.68
N PHE A 62 -20.13 12.36 -1.47
CA PHE A 62 -19.10 11.94 -2.42
C PHE A 62 -19.33 10.50 -2.83
N LEU A 63 -19.31 10.24 -4.14
CA LEU A 63 -19.46 8.89 -4.67
C LEU A 63 -18.13 8.14 -4.55
N PHE A 64 -18.17 7.00 -3.88
CA PHE A 64 -17.06 6.07 -3.76
C PHE A 64 -17.41 4.74 -4.43
N SER A 65 -16.41 4.04 -4.95
CA SER A 65 -16.50 2.62 -5.26
C SER A 65 -15.82 1.84 -4.16
N ILE A 66 -16.58 1.03 -3.43
CA ILE A 66 -16.08 0.18 -2.34
C ILE A 66 -16.24 -1.28 -2.76
N ASN A 67 -15.12 -1.98 -2.94
CA ASN A 67 -15.08 -3.36 -3.45
C ASN A 67 -15.86 -3.56 -4.77
N GLY A 68 -15.91 -2.52 -5.62
CA GLY A 68 -16.62 -2.53 -6.90
C GLY A 68 -18.08 -2.06 -6.84
N PHE A 69 -18.65 -1.84 -5.65
CA PHE A 69 -20.00 -1.28 -5.49
C PHE A 69 -19.93 0.24 -5.37
N GLN A 70 -20.85 0.95 -6.02
CA GLN A 70 -20.97 2.40 -5.86
C GLN A 70 -21.73 2.72 -4.58
N GLU A 71 -21.16 3.59 -3.76
CA GLU A 71 -21.66 3.99 -2.45
C GLU A 71 -21.54 5.50 -2.31
N LEU A 72 -22.64 6.15 -1.90
CA LEU A 72 -22.63 7.58 -1.62
C LEU A 72 -22.23 7.78 -0.16
N LEU A 73 -21.05 8.37 0.07
CA LEU A 73 -20.55 8.65 1.40
C LEU A 73 -20.78 10.12 1.76
N LYS A 74 -21.50 10.35 2.86
CA LYS A 74 -21.74 11.69 3.39
C LYS A 74 -20.59 12.10 4.30
N PHE A 75 -19.76 13.02 3.82
CA PHE A 75 -18.67 13.62 4.59
C PHE A 75 -19.19 14.79 5.42
N GLU A 76 -18.85 14.78 6.71
CA GLU A 76 -19.05 15.87 7.65
C GLU A 76 -17.71 16.15 8.33
N ASN A 77 -17.19 17.37 8.16
CA ASN A 77 -15.89 17.80 8.69
C ASN A 77 -14.74 16.83 8.36
N GLY A 78 -14.67 16.38 7.09
CA GLY A 78 -13.63 15.49 6.60
C GLY A 78 -13.82 14.03 6.95
N THR A 79 -14.93 13.62 7.58
CA THR A 79 -15.18 12.22 7.95
C THR A 79 -16.53 11.75 7.40
N ALA A 80 -16.55 10.57 6.79
CA ALA A 80 -17.76 9.86 6.42
C ALA A 80 -17.79 8.47 7.06
N PHE A 81 -18.97 8.02 7.48
CA PHE A 81 -19.15 6.69 8.06
C PHE A 81 -19.68 5.72 7.01
N TYR A 82 -19.05 4.55 6.92
CA TYR A 82 -19.51 3.45 6.10
C TYR A 82 -20.23 2.43 6.98
N HIS A 83 -21.56 2.44 6.93
CA HIS A 83 -22.42 1.68 7.84
C HIS A 83 -22.61 0.20 7.46
N HIS A 84 -21.98 -0.28 6.39
CA HIS A 84 -22.00 -1.70 6.08
C HIS A 84 -21.10 -2.47 7.04
N LYS A 85 -21.73 -3.26 7.89
CA LYS A 85 -21.05 -4.02 8.94
C LYS A 85 -20.18 -5.12 8.35
N LEU A 86 -18.91 -5.12 8.75
CA LEU A 86 -17.99 -6.20 8.40
C LEU A 86 -18.17 -7.38 9.36
N THR A 87 -18.60 -8.51 8.81
CA THR A 87 -18.80 -9.74 9.60
C THR A 87 -17.48 -10.43 9.95
N LYS A 88 -16.46 -10.27 9.11
CA LYS A 88 -15.12 -10.84 9.24
C LYS A 88 -14.05 -9.86 8.75
N SER A 89 -12.79 -10.13 9.08
CA SER A 89 -11.66 -9.41 8.49
C SER A 89 -11.68 -9.55 6.97
N SER A 90 -11.48 -8.43 6.26
CA SER A 90 -11.63 -8.40 4.81
C SER A 90 -10.75 -7.33 4.19
N PHE A 91 -10.42 -7.53 2.91
CA PHE A 91 -9.92 -6.46 2.07
C PHE A 91 -11.05 -5.48 1.73
N ILE A 92 -10.73 -4.20 1.78
CA ILE A 92 -11.57 -3.10 1.36
C ILE A 92 -10.76 -2.27 0.35
N TYR A 93 -11.15 -2.37 -0.91
CA TYR A 93 -10.66 -1.53 -1.98
C TYR A 93 -11.59 -0.34 -2.14
N LEU A 94 -11.09 0.87 -1.84
CA LEU A 94 -11.84 2.09 -2.03
C LEU A 94 -11.27 2.84 -3.22
N LYS A 95 -12.15 3.35 -4.07
CA LYS A 95 -11.83 4.24 -5.17
C LYS A 95 -12.75 5.45 -5.11
N HIS A 96 -12.20 6.63 -5.29
CA HIS A 96 -12.94 7.87 -5.45
C HIS A 96 -12.48 8.56 -6.73
N GLU A 97 -13.43 9.12 -7.47
CA GLU A 97 -13.19 9.82 -8.72
C GLU A 97 -13.59 11.27 -8.55
N ASN A 98 -12.65 12.17 -8.83
CA ASN A 98 -12.84 13.61 -8.83
C ASN A 98 -12.54 14.15 -10.23
N ASP A 99 -12.94 15.41 -10.46
CA ASP A 99 -12.62 16.16 -11.69
C ASP A 99 -11.11 16.23 -11.98
N THR A 100 -10.26 16.02 -10.97
CA THR A 100 -8.79 16.12 -11.06
C THR A 100 -8.08 14.76 -11.12
N GLY A 101 -8.79 13.64 -10.96
CA GLY A 101 -8.20 12.31 -11.02
C GLY A 101 -8.94 11.24 -10.22
N THR A 102 -8.49 10.01 -10.42
CA THR A 102 -8.94 8.84 -9.64
C THR A 102 -7.93 8.54 -8.53
N HIS A 103 -8.42 8.45 -7.30
CA HIS A 103 -7.64 8.02 -6.15
C HIS A 103 -8.19 6.69 -5.65
N SER A 104 -7.35 5.66 -5.62
CA SER A 104 -7.72 4.35 -5.07
C SER A 104 -6.73 3.86 -4.04
N THR A 105 -7.23 3.10 -3.08
CA THR A 105 -6.43 2.61 -1.96
C THR A 105 -6.99 1.28 -1.48
N LEU A 106 -6.09 0.34 -1.19
CA LEU A 106 -6.44 -0.97 -0.66
C LEU A 106 -6.11 -1.01 0.84
N PHE A 107 -7.08 -1.45 1.63
CA PHE A 107 -6.90 -1.73 3.05
C PHE A 107 -7.23 -3.18 3.34
N TYR A 108 -6.50 -3.79 4.28
CA TYR A 108 -6.98 -4.97 4.99
C TYR A 108 -7.53 -4.53 6.33
N VAL A 109 -8.83 -4.68 6.54
CA VAL A 109 -9.48 -4.34 7.81
C VAL A 109 -9.52 -5.59 8.66
N TYR A 110 -8.69 -5.60 9.71
CA TYR A 110 -8.70 -6.67 10.69
C TYR A 110 -9.79 -6.41 11.73
N LYS A 111 -10.71 -7.37 11.88
CA LYS A 111 -11.76 -7.32 12.88
C LYS A 111 -11.26 -7.93 14.19
N SER A 112 -11.25 -7.11 15.23
CA SER A 112 -11.16 -7.54 16.64
C SER A 112 -12.53 -7.35 17.29
N ASP A 113 -12.81 -8.03 18.42
CA ASP A 113 -14.14 -8.18 19.03
C ASP A 113 -15.05 -6.94 18.97
N SER A 114 -14.48 -5.75 19.19
CA SER A 114 -15.20 -4.48 19.17
C SER A 114 -14.51 -3.36 18.37
N LYS A 115 -13.41 -3.65 17.68
CA LYS A 115 -12.61 -2.64 16.96
C LYS A 115 -12.26 -3.12 15.57
N MET A 116 -12.32 -2.20 14.62
CA MET A 116 -11.75 -2.38 13.30
C MET A 116 -10.33 -1.80 13.27
N ILE A 117 -9.37 -2.58 12.78
CA ILE A 117 -7.98 -2.18 12.63
C ILE A 117 -7.66 -2.16 11.14
N PRO A 118 -7.81 -1.01 10.45
CA PRO A 118 -7.46 -0.87 9.05
C PRO A 118 -5.95 -0.83 8.86
N ILE A 119 -5.44 -1.68 7.98
CA ILE A 119 -4.03 -1.74 7.60
C ILE A 119 -3.94 -1.35 6.14
N HIS A 120 -3.26 -0.24 5.86
CA HIS A 120 -3.04 0.24 4.50
C HIS A 120 -2.09 -0.71 3.74
N ILE A 121 -2.49 -1.13 2.54
CA ILE A 121 -1.68 -1.98 1.67
C ILE A 121 -1.24 -1.14 0.47
N SER A 122 0.06 -0.81 0.44
CA SER A 122 0.65 -0.15 -0.72
C SER A 122 0.70 -1.09 -1.92
N TRP A 123 0.45 -0.53 -3.11
CA TRP A 123 0.61 -1.23 -4.38
C TRP A 123 2.01 -1.82 -4.57
N MET A 124 3.03 -1.18 -3.97
CA MET A 124 4.41 -1.67 -4.00
C MET A 124 4.56 -3.04 -3.33
N VAL A 125 3.79 -3.30 -2.26
CA VAL A 125 3.81 -4.61 -1.58
C VAL A 125 3.15 -5.67 -2.47
N LEU A 126 2.01 -5.34 -3.09
CA LEU A 126 1.31 -6.23 -4.02
C LEU A 126 2.19 -6.66 -5.18
N PHE A 127 2.99 -5.73 -5.72
CA PHE A 127 3.94 -6.03 -6.80
C PHE A 127 5.24 -6.67 -6.29
N GLY A 128 5.72 -6.26 -5.12
CA GLY A 128 6.97 -6.72 -4.54
C GLY A 128 6.97 -8.21 -4.19
N ILE A 129 5.86 -8.75 -3.68
CA ILE A 129 5.75 -10.17 -3.32
C ILE A 129 6.01 -11.08 -4.54
N PRO A 130 5.30 -10.93 -5.68
CA PRO A 130 5.60 -11.68 -6.91
C PRO A 130 7.05 -11.54 -7.39
N VAL A 131 7.61 -10.33 -7.36
CA VAL A 131 8.98 -10.06 -7.81
C VAL A 131 10.00 -10.79 -6.92
N ILE A 132 9.85 -10.70 -5.60
CA ILE A 132 10.71 -11.39 -4.64
C ILE A 132 10.63 -12.90 -4.85
N LEU A 133 9.43 -13.46 -5.03
CA LEU A 133 9.25 -14.89 -5.32
C LEU A 133 9.95 -15.29 -6.63
N ALA A 134 9.85 -14.49 -7.69
CA ALA A 134 10.52 -14.74 -8.95
C ALA A 134 12.06 -14.72 -8.82
N VAL A 135 12.59 -13.75 -8.06
CA VAL A 135 14.03 -13.66 -7.77
C VAL A 135 14.49 -14.88 -6.95
N LEU A 136 13.75 -15.26 -5.91
CA LEU A 136 14.04 -16.45 -5.11
C LEU A 136 14.04 -17.72 -5.98
N ALA A 137 13.05 -17.89 -6.84
CA ALA A 137 12.99 -19.01 -7.78
C ALA A 137 14.18 -19.03 -8.75
N TYR A 138 14.58 -17.85 -9.26
CA TYR A 138 15.73 -17.73 -10.15
C TYR A 138 17.05 -18.10 -9.46
N VAL A 139 17.26 -17.61 -8.24
CA VAL A 139 18.44 -17.93 -7.43
C VAL A 139 18.45 -19.42 -7.09
N PHE A 140 17.32 -19.98 -6.68
CA PHE A 140 17.18 -21.40 -6.38
C PHE A 140 17.54 -22.30 -7.58
N LYS A 141 17.13 -21.92 -8.80
CA LYS A 141 17.51 -22.63 -10.02
C LYS A 141 19.04 -22.72 -10.19
N ARG A 142 19.78 -21.65 -9.89
CA ARG A 142 21.25 -21.66 -9.96
C ARG A 142 21.86 -22.58 -8.90
N PHE A 143 21.31 -22.59 -7.68
CA PHE A 143 21.74 -23.51 -6.62
C PHE A 143 21.58 -24.98 -7.01
N ILE A 144 20.46 -25.36 -7.66
CA ILE A 144 20.26 -26.73 -8.14
C ILE A 144 21.36 -27.12 -9.14
N ILE A 145 21.69 -26.26 -10.10
CA ILE A 145 22.72 -26.56 -11.11
C ILE A 145 24.08 -26.78 -10.45
N ILE A 146 24.46 -25.93 -9.49
CA ILE A 146 25.71 -26.07 -8.74
C ILE A 146 25.70 -27.38 -7.93
N ALA A 147 24.60 -27.70 -7.25
CA ALA A 147 24.48 -28.93 -6.48
C ALA A 147 24.61 -30.18 -7.35
N VAL A 148 23.97 -30.20 -8.52
CA VAL A 148 24.10 -31.31 -9.49
C VAL A 148 25.53 -31.45 -10.00
N ALA A 149 26.20 -30.33 -10.32
CA ALA A 149 27.59 -30.36 -10.75
C ALA A 149 28.53 -30.90 -9.66
N LEU A 150 28.39 -30.43 -8.42
CA LEU A 150 29.15 -30.93 -7.27
C LEU A 150 28.87 -32.42 -6.99
N PHE A 151 27.61 -32.84 -7.11
CA PHE A 151 27.21 -34.22 -6.92
C PHE A 151 27.81 -35.14 -8.01
N ALA A 152 27.85 -34.70 -9.27
CA ALA A 152 28.49 -35.44 -10.35
C ALA A 152 30.01 -35.58 -10.12
N ILE A 153 30.69 -34.51 -9.69
CA ILE A 153 32.10 -34.55 -9.29
C ILE A 153 32.32 -35.53 -8.14
N PHE A 154 31.45 -35.50 -7.13
CA PHE A 154 31.51 -36.41 -5.98
C PHE A 154 31.38 -37.88 -6.40
N ILE A 155 30.41 -38.21 -7.26
CA ILE A 155 30.26 -39.56 -7.81
C ILE A 155 31.51 -39.99 -8.56
N TYR A 156 32.07 -39.12 -9.40
CA TYR A 156 33.28 -39.42 -10.15
C TYR A 156 34.44 -39.81 -9.23
N PHE A 157 34.75 -38.99 -8.22
CA PHE A 157 35.83 -39.29 -7.27
C PHE A 157 35.55 -40.53 -6.41
N ASN A 158 34.30 -40.77 -6.03
CA ASN A 158 33.91 -41.97 -5.28
C ASN A 158 34.11 -43.24 -6.10
N HIS A 159 33.75 -43.22 -7.39
CA HIS A 159 33.86 -44.38 -8.26
C HIS A 159 35.29 -44.64 -8.78
N SER A 160 36.02 -43.60 -9.20
CA SER A 160 37.34 -43.76 -9.82
C SER A 160 38.53 -43.58 -8.86
N GLY A 161 38.33 -42.90 -7.73
CA GLY A 161 39.39 -42.54 -6.78
C GLY A 161 39.46 -43.40 -5.51
N GLY A 162 38.57 -44.39 -5.35
CA GLY A 162 38.57 -45.31 -4.20
C GLY A 162 38.14 -44.68 -2.86
N LEU A 163 37.71 -43.42 -2.84
CA LEU A 163 37.15 -42.75 -1.67
C LEU A 163 35.73 -43.24 -1.42
N GLY A 164 35.55 -44.20 -0.51
CA GLY A 164 34.24 -44.64 -0.05
C GLY A 164 33.43 -43.52 0.62
N ILE A 165 32.09 -43.64 0.63
CA ILE A 165 31.20 -42.61 1.19
C ILE A 165 31.56 -42.31 2.67
N SER A 166 31.92 -43.35 3.44
CA SER A 166 32.25 -43.25 4.86
C SER A 166 33.52 -42.44 5.10
N THR A 167 34.59 -42.74 4.36
CA THR A 167 35.88 -42.08 4.51
C THR A 167 35.84 -40.63 4.05
N PHE A 168 34.99 -40.29 3.07
CA PHE A 168 34.74 -38.90 2.69
C PHE A 168 34.14 -38.09 3.85
N PHE A 169 33.06 -38.57 4.47
CA PHE A 169 32.45 -37.84 5.60
C PHE A 169 33.37 -37.77 6.82
N GLU A 170 34.12 -38.83 7.12
CA GLU A 170 35.17 -38.81 8.15
C GLU A 170 36.21 -37.72 7.86
N THR A 171 36.72 -37.65 6.63
CA THR A 171 37.71 -36.63 6.22
C THR A 171 37.14 -35.20 6.30
N VAL A 172 35.88 -35.00 5.91
CA VAL A 172 35.23 -33.68 6.02
C VAL A 172 35.06 -33.27 7.48
N VAL A 173 34.59 -34.18 8.33
CA VAL A 173 34.41 -33.93 9.77
C VAL A 173 35.75 -33.66 10.44
N ASP A 174 36.79 -34.43 10.13
CA ASP A 174 38.13 -34.24 10.70
C ASP A 174 38.78 -32.94 10.19
N GLY A 175 38.58 -32.57 8.92
CA GLY A 175 39.00 -31.27 8.39
C GLY A 175 38.31 -30.09 9.08
N ILE A 176 36.99 -30.19 9.30
CA ILE A 176 36.23 -29.20 10.07
C ILE A 176 36.76 -29.12 11.51
N LYS A 177 36.96 -30.26 12.19
CA LYS A 177 37.52 -30.30 13.55
C LYS A 177 38.90 -29.65 13.63
N HIS A 178 39.77 -29.87 12.64
CA HIS A 178 41.10 -29.25 12.65
C HIS A 178 41.02 -27.72 12.52
N ILE A 179 40.06 -27.20 11.75
CA ILE A 179 39.83 -25.75 11.60
C ILE A 179 39.26 -25.14 12.89
N PHE A 180 38.34 -25.82 13.57
CA PHE A 180 37.66 -25.30 14.76
C PHE A 180 38.34 -25.64 16.10
N SER A 181 39.31 -26.57 16.12
CA SER A 181 40.11 -26.94 17.31
C SER A 181 41.61 -27.05 16.95
N PRO A 182 42.31 -25.93 16.73
CA PRO A 182 43.71 -25.93 16.28
C PRO A 182 44.74 -26.26 17.39
N LEU A 183 44.32 -26.55 18.62
CA LEU A 183 45.21 -26.71 19.79
C LEU A 183 44.88 -28.00 20.57
N SER A 184 45.39 -29.13 20.09
CA SER A 184 45.61 -30.32 20.94
C SER A 184 46.78 -31.17 20.44
N SER A 185 47.85 -30.50 20.00
CA SER A 185 49.17 -31.10 19.80
C SER A 185 49.99 -30.97 21.07
#